data_AF-A0A7J3TA37-F1
#
_entry.id   AF-A0A7J3TA37-F1
#
_cell.length_a   1.000
_cell.length_b   1.000
_cell.length_c   1.000
_cell.angle_alpha   90.00
_cell.angle_beta   90.00
_cell.angle_gamma   90.00
#
_symmetry.space_group_name_H-M   'P 1'
#
loop_
_entity.id
_entity.type
_entity.pdbx_description
1 polymer ?
#
loop_
_entity_poly.entity_id
_entity_poly.type
_entity_poly.pdbx_seq_one_letter_code
_entity_poly.pdbx_strand_id
1 'polypeptide(L)'
;MKVSDTTIKQLEALRSPEGWLYAGLPKFKALFGRDSIISSLELLDQDPSIAVSTINALMKMQGTEFNYKTMEEPGKIIHEYQTDKELIERRSKEVPWLSFGKNYFSVDS
;
A
#
# COMPACT_ATOMS: atom_id res chain seq x y z
N MET A 1 -2.15 -27.28 0.43
CA MET A 1 -2.17 -26.81 -0.98
C MET A 1 -0.73 -26.68 -1.46
N LYS A 2 -0.34 -27.27 -2.59
CA LYS A 2 1.00 -27.04 -3.16
C LYS A 2 0.96 -25.71 -3.93
N VAL A 3 1.68 -24.71 -3.45
CA VAL A 3 1.86 -23.43 -4.14
C VAL A 3 2.94 -23.62 -5.21
N SER A 4 2.73 -23.10 -6.41
CA SER A 4 3.72 -23.24 -7.49
C SER A 4 4.91 -22.30 -7.27
N ASP A 5 6.10 -22.68 -7.77
CA ASP A 5 7.29 -21.82 -7.71
C ASP A 5 7.07 -20.46 -8.40
N THR A 6 6.25 -20.46 -9.46
CA THR A 6 5.86 -19.23 -10.16
C THR A 6 5.07 -18.31 -9.23
N THR A 7 4.12 -18.85 -8.47
CA THR A 7 3.31 -18.08 -7.51
C THR A 7 4.18 -17.50 -6.41
N ILE A 8 5.15 -18.27 -5.88
CA ILE A 8 6.09 -17.79 -4.87
C ILE A 8 6.91 -16.61 -5.43
N LYS A 9 7.46 -16.75 -6.64
CA LYS A 9 8.21 -15.66 -7.28
C LYS A 9 7.38 -14.40 -7.51
N GLN A 10 6.11 -14.55 -7.88
CA GLN A 10 5.19 -13.41 -8.05
C GLN A 10 4.90 -12.71 -6.73
N LEU A 11 4.70 -13.48 -5.66
CA LEU A 11 4.50 -12.93 -4.32
C LEU A 11 5.73 -12.16 -3.83
N GLU A 12 6.92 -12.73 -4.01
CA GLU A 12 8.19 -12.06 -3.68
C GLU A 12 8.39 -10.78 -4.47
N ALA A 13 7.99 -10.74 -5.76
CA ALA A 13 8.05 -9.52 -6.56
C ALA A 13 7.13 -8.41 -6.02
N LEU A 14 6.02 -8.78 -5.37
CA LEU A 14 5.10 -7.83 -4.74
C LEU A 14 5.56 -7.37 -3.36
N ARG A 15 6.56 -8.01 -2.76
CA ARG A 15 7.04 -7.66 -1.43
C ARG A 15 7.91 -6.40 -1.50
N SER A 16 7.51 -5.39 -0.73
CA SER A 16 8.31 -4.19 -0.49
C SER A 16 9.58 -4.53 0.30
N PRO A 17 10.61 -3.66 0.26
CA PRO A 17 11.78 -3.82 1.12
C PRO A 17 11.45 -3.93 2.62
N GLU A 18 10.37 -3.31 3.07
CA GLU A 18 9.90 -3.37 4.46
C GLU A 18 9.00 -4.59 4.77
N GLY A 19 8.69 -5.42 3.77
CA GLY A 19 8.01 -6.71 3.92
C GLY A 19 6.49 -6.71 3.75
N TRP A 20 5.84 -5.56 3.61
CA TRP A 20 4.42 -5.46 3.22
C TRP A 20 4.26 -5.62 1.70
N LEU A 21 3.05 -5.89 1.20
CA LEU A 21 2.81 -6.11 -0.23
C LEU A 21 2.34 -4.85 -0.94
N TYR A 22 2.96 -4.56 -2.09
CA TYR A 22 2.40 -3.64 -3.08
C TYR A 22 1.04 -4.16 -3.54
N ALA A 23 0.10 -3.26 -3.83
CA ALA A 23 -1.22 -3.62 -4.35
C ALA A 23 -1.15 -4.27 -5.75
N GLY A 24 -0.11 -3.98 -6.53
CA GLY A 24 0.15 -4.65 -7.80
C GLY A 24 1.33 -4.05 -8.56
N LEU A 25 1.76 -4.73 -9.63
CA LEU A 25 2.84 -4.25 -10.51
C LEU A 25 2.36 -4.10 -11.96
N PRO A 26 2.93 -3.15 -12.73
CA PRO A 26 3.77 -2.04 -12.28
C PRO A 26 2.95 -0.82 -11.82
N LYS A 27 1.68 -0.74 -12.22
CA LYS A 27 0.86 0.48 -12.08
C LYS A 27 0.58 0.85 -10.62
N PHE A 28 0.36 -0.16 -9.76
CA PHE A 28 -0.04 -0.01 -8.37
C PHE A 28 1.09 -0.37 -7.39
N LYS A 29 2.34 -0.10 -7.77
CA LYS A 29 3.55 -0.36 -6.97
C LYS A 29 3.64 0.62 -5.80
N ALA A 30 2.68 0.59 -4.89
CA ALA A 30 2.54 1.47 -3.75
C ALA A 30 1.86 0.71 -2.60
N LEU A 31 1.94 1.25 -1.39
CA LEU A 31 1.15 0.77 -0.26
C LEU A 31 -0.29 1.28 -0.44
N PHE A 32 -1.25 0.37 -0.55
CA PHE A 32 -2.68 0.71 -0.51
C PHE A 32 -3.29 0.13 0.75
N GLY A 33 -3.90 0.96 1.60
CA GLY A 33 -4.26 0.56 2.96
C GLY A 33 -5.16 -0.67 3.02
N ARG A 34 -6.27 -0.65 2.26
CA ARG A 34 -7.24 -1.75 2.22
C ARG A 34 -6.63 -3.00 1.57
N ASP A 35 -6.08 -2.83 0.37
CA ASP A 35 -5.55 -3.92 -0.44
C ASP A 35 -4.43 -4.66 0.30
N SER A 36 -3.46 -3.92 0.86
CA SER A 36 -2.35 -4.52 1.60
C SER A 36 -2.82 -5.23 2.88
N ILE A 37 -3.81 -4.71 3.61
CA ILE A 37 -4.39 -5.43 4.76
C ILE A 37 -5.04 -6.73 4.31
N ILE A 38 -5.95 -6.68 3.33
CA ILE A 38 -6.70 -7.84 2.87
C ILE A 38 -5.73 -8.92 2.38
N SER A 39 -4.80 -8.59 1.48
CA SER A 39 -3.84 -9.57 0.97
C SER A 39 -2.93 -10.12 2.06
N SER A 40 -2.57 -9.33 3.08
CA SER A 40 -1.78 -9.83 4.20
C SER A 40 -2.56 -10.79 5.11
N LEU A 41 -3.87 -10.60 5.24
CA LEU A 41 -4.75 -11.52 5.97
C LEU A 41 -4.95 -12.82 5.20
N GLU A 42 -5.08 -12.76 3.88
CA GLU A 42 -5.19 -13.96 3.02
C GLU A 42 -3.93 -14.84 3.08
N LEU A 43 -2.78 -14.25 3.40
CA LEU A 43 -1.48 -14.93 3.50
C LEU A 43 -1.06 -15.25 4.93
N LEU A 44 -1.92 -15.01 5.92
CA LEU A 44 -1.56 -15.13 7.33
C LEU A 44 -1.07 -16.54 7.70
N ASP A 45 -1.65 -17.57 7.10
CA ASP A 45 -1.29 -18.97 7.33
C ASP A 45 0.03 -19.38 6.64
N GLN A 46 0.45 -18.64 5.61
CA GLN A 46 1.64 -18.95 4.80
C GLN A 46 2.85 -18.16 5.27
N ASP A 47 2.67 -16.86 5.49
CA ASP A 47 3.72 -15.98 6.00
C ASP A 47 3.12 -14.82 6.83
N PRO A 48 3.02 -14.99 8.16
CA PRO A 48 2.49 -13.95 9.03
C PRO A 48 3.40 -12.71 9.12
N SER A 49 4.65 -12.78 8.66
CA SER A 49 5.54 -11.60 8.63
C SER A 49 5.00 -10.50 7.73
N ILE A 50 4.27 -10.86 6.66
CA ILE A 50 3.63 -9.90 5.75
C ILE A 50 2.59 -9.08 6.53
N ALA A 51 1.73 -9.72 7.31
CA ALA A 51 0.72 -9.04 8.12
C ALA A 51 1.35 -8.11 9.16
N VAL A 52 2.41 -8.55 9.83
CA VAL A 52 3.17 -7.72 10.79
C VAL A 52 3.75 -6.49 10.10
N SER A 53 4.40 -6.66 8.95
CA SER A 53 4.96 -5.55 8.18
C SER A 53 3.89 -4.60 7.66
N THR A 54 2.75 -5.11 7.18
CA THR A 54 1.62 -4.30 6.72
C THR A 54 1.04 -3.47 7.87
N ILE A 55 0.75 -4.08 9.02
CA ILE A 55 0.22 -3.35 10.19
C ILE A 55 1.20 -2.27 10.64
N ASN A 56 2.49 -2.58 10.71
CA ASN A 56 3.53 -1.61 11.08
C ASN A 56 3.62 -0.44 10.09
N ALA A 57 3.51 -0.71 8.78
CA ALA A 57 3.52 0.33 7.76
C ALA A 57 2.29 1.25 7.88
N LEU A 58 1.10 0.66 8.05
CA LEU A 58 -0.15 1.42 8.15
C LEU A 58 -0.26 2.17 9.47
N MET A 59 0.22 1.62 10.58
CA MET A 59 0.27 2.32 11.86
C MET A 59 1.11 3.59 11.78
N LYS A 60 2.27 3.55 11.10
CA LYS A 60 3.12 4.73 10.89
C LYS A 60 2.47 5.79 9.99
N MET A 61 1.42 5.42 9.27
CA MET A 61 0.70 6.26 8.31
C MET A 61 -0.75 6.47 8.72
N GLN A 62 -1.16 6.07 9.92
CA GLN A 62 -2.50 6.38 10.41
C GLN A 62 -2.59 7.90 10.58
N GLY A 63 -3.70 8.47 10.12
CA GLY A 63 -3.93 9.90 10.19
C GLY A 63 -3.91 10.39 11.63
N THR A 64 -3.31 11.55 11.85
CA THR A 64 -3.13 12.15 13.20
C THR A 64 -3.66 13.57 13.29
N GLU A 65 -3.95 14.20 12.16
CA GLU A 65 -4.45 15.56 12.06
C GLU A 65 -5.55 15.69 11.01
N PHE A 66 -6.25 16.82 11.03
CA PHE A 66 -7.18 17.18 9.96
C PHE A 66 -6.41 17.92 8.87
N ASN A 67 -6.30 17.30 7.69
CA ASN A 67 -5.65 17.92 6.52
C ASN A 67 -6.54 17.82 5.29
N TYR A 68 -7.19 18.94 4.94
CA TYR A 68 -8.11 19.01 3.80
C TYR A 68 -7.46 18.73 2.45
N LYS A 69 -6.14 18.94 2.30
CA LYS A 69 -5.44 18.72 1.03
C LYS A 69 -5.23 17.23 0.75
N THR A 70 -5.05 16.41 1.78
CA THR A 70 -4.82 14.96 1.66
C THR A 70 -6.02 14.13 2.11
N MET A 71 -7.08 14.80 2.61
CA MET A 71 -8.23 14.21 3.30
C MET A 71 -7.83 13.38 4.52
N GLU A 72 -6.73 13.74 5.19
CA GLU A 72 -6.30 13.12 6.44
C GLU A 72 -7.27 13.52 7.56
N GLU A 73 -7.59 12.55 8.40
CA GLU A 73 -8.35 12.72 9.64
C GLU A 73 -7.73 11.82 10.71
N PRO A 74 -7.79 12.20 12.01
CA PRO A 74 -7.31 11.35 13.09
C PRO A 74 -7.94 9.95 13.04
N GLY A 75 -7.10 8.92 13.02
CA GLY A 75 -7.50 7.51 12.98
C GLY A 75 -7.70 6.92 11.58
N LYS A 76 -7.76 7.75 10.53
CA LYS A 76 -8.00 7.30 9.15
C LYS A 76 -6.80 6.52 8.62
N ILE A 77 -7.04 5.41 7.93
CA ILE A 77 -6.00 4.63 7.27
C ILE A 77 -5.72 5.20 5.88
N ILE A 78 -4.45 5.24 5.51
CA ILE A 78 -4.01 5.77 4.22
C ILE A 78 -4.61 4.99 3.05
N HIS A 79 -5.03 5.69 2.00
CA HIS A 79 -5.55 5.07 0.78
C HIS A 79 -4.40 4.61 -0.11
N GLU A 80 -3.47 5.50 -0.44
CA GLU A 80 -2.29 5.20 -1.28
C GLU A 80 -1.07 5.94 -0.72
N TYR A 81 0.07 5.25 -0.66
CA TYR A 81 1.38 5.85 -0.39
C TYR A 81 2.42 5.36 -1.39
N GLN A 82 2.83 6.26 -2.27
CA GLN A 82 3.85 6.05 -3.28
C GLN A 82 5.12 6.81 -2.92
N THR A 83 6.28 6.15 -3.01
CA THR A 83 7.60 6.74 -2.73
C THR A 83 8.52 6.78 -3.94
N ASP A 84 8.20 6.04 -5.00
CA ASP A 84 8.97 6.02 -6.23
C ASP A 84 8.76 7.33 -7.00
N LYS A 85 9.80 8.19 -6.98
CA LYS A 85 9.75 9.54 -7.55
C LYS A 85 9.45 9.52 -9.04
N GLU A 86 9.98 8.55 -9.78
CA GLU A 86 9.74 8.43 -11.22
C GLU A 86 8.28 8.05 -11.51
N LEU A 87 7.73 7.12 -10.70
CA LEU A 87 6.30 6.77 -10.80
C LEU A 87 5.40 7.95 -10.45
N ILE A 88 5.74 8.73 -9.41
CA ILE A 88 5.00 9.93 -9.02
C ILE A 88 5.03 10.94 -10.16
N GLU A 89 6.21 11.29 -10.68
CA GLU A 89 6.35 12.29 -11.75
C GLU A 89 5.58 11.89 -13.02
N ARG A 90 5.63 10.60 -13.38
CA ARG A 90 4.90 10.09 -14.54
C ARG A 90 3.39 10.12 -14.33
N ARG A 91 2.90 9.69 -13.16
CA ARG A 91 1.45 9.53 -12.90
C ARG A 91 0.78 10.79 -12.40
N SER A 92 1.51 11.75 -11.81
CA SER A 92 0.90 12.96 -11.23
C SER A 92 0.22 13.86 -12.26
N LYS A 93 0.53 13.69 -13.55
CA LYS A 93 -0.18 14.37 -14.65
C LYS A 93 -1.63 13.90 -14.78
N GLU A 94 -1.89 12.62 -14.52
CA GLU A 94 -3.21 11.99 -14.60
C GLU A 94 -3.89 11.91 -13.23
N VAL A 95 -3.07 11.78 -12.18
CA VAL A 95 -3.48 11.51 -10.80
C VAL A 95 -2.82 12.57 -9.89
N PRO A 96 -3.31 13.83 -9.89
CA PRO A 96 -2.60 14.95 -9.29
C PRO A 96 -2.27 14.77 -7.81
N TRP A 97 -3.13 14.06 -7.08
CA TRP A 97 -2.99 13.84 -5.65
C TRP A 97 -1.81 12.94 -5.25
N LEU A 98 -1.22 12.19 -6.19
CA LEU A 98 0.04 11.46 -5.94
C LEU A 98 1.19 12.40 -5.58
N SER A 99 1.15 13.64 -6.08
CA SER A 99 2.15 14.65 -5.74
C SER A 99 2.02 15.22 -4.33
N PHE A 100 0.95 14.86 -3.59
CA PHE A 100 0.70 15.38 -2.25
C PHE A 100 1.34 14.51 -1.14
N GLY A 101 2.00 13.41 -1.51
CA GLY A 101 2.62 12.49 -0.57
C GLY A 101 1.61 11.50 0.00
N LYS A 102 1.34 11.59 1.31
CA LYS A 102 0.34 10.72 1.95
C LYS A 102 -1.05 11.04 1.43
N ASN A 103 -1.76 10.02 0.94
CA ASN A 103 -3.06 10.20 0.33
C ASN A 103 -4.13 9.41 1.09
N TYR A 104 -5.12 10.12 1.64
CA TYR A 104 -6.25 9.52 2.36
C TYR A 104 -7.58 9.75 1.61
N PHE A 105 -7.54 10.15 0.34
CA PHE A 105 -8.73 10.27 -0.48
C PHE A 105 -9.29 8.87 -0.71
N SER A 106 -10.55 8.65 -0.38
CA SER A 106 -11.28 7.47 -0.83
C SER A 106 -11.98 7.85 -2.12
N VAL A 107 -11.53 7.29 -3.24
CA VAL A 107 -12.39 7.13 -4.43
C VAL A 107 -13.03 5.74 -4.48
N ASP A 108 -12.58 4.83 -3.63
CA ASP A 108 -13.15 3.50 -3.47
C ASP A 108 -13.86 3.38 -2.11
N SER A 109 -15.19 3.42 -2.17
CA SER A 109 -16.10 2.71 -1.26
C SER A 109 -16.22 1.25 -1.70
#